data_AF-A0A5B6WXZ8-F1
#
_entry.id   AF-A0A5B6WXZ8-F1
#
_cell.length_a   1.000
_cell.length_b   1.000
_cell.length_c   1.000
_cell.angle_alpha   90.00
_cell.angle_beta   90.00
_cell.angle_gamma   90.00
#
_symmetry.space_group_name_H-M   'P 1'
#
loop_
_entity.id
_entity.type
_entity.pdbx_description
1 polymer ?
#
loop_
_entity_poly.entity_id
_entity_poly.type
_entity_poly.pdbx_seq_one_letter_code
_entity_poly.pdbx_strand_id
1 'polypeptide(L)'
;MARVLLIAMLFLWAGSILMVQGGDPTLFFEWNVTYGTIAPLGVPVKGILINGQFPGPNINSTTNNNIVINVFNNLDEPFLVTWNGVQHRKNSWQDGVLGTNCPIPPGKNFTYKFQVKDQIGSYMYYPVTAMHKAVGGFGGLRVNSRLLIPVPYADPADDYTLLVGDFFNKGHTSLKKILDSGRNLGRCDGVHLNGKVAKGDGKDEPLFTMEAGKTYKYRICNTGIKTSLNVRFQGHTMKLVEMEGSHTMQNDYDSLDVHVGQCFSVLVTANQEPRDYYVVASTRFTKREVTATGIIRYKNGKGAASSELPPPPVGWAWSLNQFRTFRWNLTSNAARPNPQGSYKYGSINITRTIRLANTAQRVDGKLRYALNGVSYVEPTTPLKLAEYYGVVDKVFKYDTIPDEPPSDNTKVTLAPIVLNMTHRNFVEIIFENHETAIQSYHLSGYSFFAVGMDVGKWSPEKRMNYNLLDAVSRHTIQVFPNSWSAILLTFDNCGMWNLRSEIWDRHYLGQQLYASVISPNRSLKDEYNLPEGVLTCGIVQGMPRPPPFSS
;
A
#
# COMPACT_ATOMS: atom_id res chain seq x y z
N MET A 1 46.61 -12.76 44.88
CA MET A 1 46.40 -12.66 43.42
C MET A 1 45.05 -13.19 42.96
N ALA A 2 44.63 -14.41 43.34
CA ALA A 2 43.40 -15.02 42.83
C ALA A 2 42.10 -14.20 43.02
N ARG A 3 41.91 -13.54 44.19
CA ARG A 3 40.72 -12.71 44.45
C ARG A 3 40.66 -11.43 43.58
N VAL A 4 41.81 -10.82 43.31
CA VAL A 4 41.89 -9.60 42.47
C VAL A 4 41.64 -9.96 41.00
N LEU A 5 42.14 -11.11 40.55
CA LEU A 5 41.86 -11.67 39.22
C LEU A 5 40.38 -12.01 39.04
N LEU A 6 39.73 -12.59 40.06
CA LEU A 6 38.31 -12.92 40.01
C LEU A 6 37.44 -11.66 39.94
N ILE A 7 37.78 -10.62 40.73
CA ILE A 7 37.07 -9.33 40.71
C ILE A 7 37.26 -8.63 39.35
N ALA A 8 38.49 -8.62 38.81
CA ALA A 8 38.75 -8.06 37.48
C ALA A 8 38.00 -8.82 36.37
N MET A 9 37.94 -10.15 36.43
CA MET A 9 37.14 -10.96 35.50
C MET A 9 35.64 -10.69 35.64
N LEU A 10 35.12 -10.50 36.86
CA LEU A 10 33.72 -10.12 37.09
C LEU A 10 33.38 -8.73 36.55
N PHE A 11 34.29 -7.75 36.68
CA PHE A 11 34.11 -6.42 36.07
C PHE A 11 34.20 -6.47 34.54
N LEU A 12 35.08 -7.30 33.97
CA LEU A 12 35.14 -7.53 32.52
C LEU A 12 33.89 -8.24 32.01
N TRP A 13 33.37 -9.22 32.75
CA TRP A 13 32.10 -9.90 32.44
C TRP A 13 30.91 -8.95 32.53
N ALA A 14 30.79 -8.18 33.62
CA ALA A 14 29.73 -7.17 33.80
C ALA A 14 29.80 -6.07 32.72
N GLY A 15 31.02 -5.63 32.35
CA GLY A 15 31.24 -4.70 31.23
C GLY A 15 30.83 -5.28 29.87
N SER A 16 31.08 -6.57 29.64
CA SER A 16 30.66 -7.25 28.40
C SER A 16 29.15 -7.49 28.32
N ILE A 17 28.47 -7.73 29.44
CA ILE A 17 27.00 -7.86 29.51
C ILE A 17 26.31 -6.52 29.22
N LEU A 18 26.92 -5.39 29.58
CA LEU A 18 26.40 -4.04 29.31
C LEU A 18 26.52 -3.62 27.83
N MET A 19 27.32 -4.32 27.00
CA MET A 19 27.50 -3.99 25.57
C MET A 19 26.66 -4.84 24.61
N VAL A 20 25.95 -5.87 25.09
CA VAL A 20 25.07 -6.67 24.23
C VAL A 20 23.71 -5.96 24.09
N GLN A 21 23.58 -5.10 23.08
CA GLN A 21 22.26 -4.67 22.62
C GLN A 21 21.59 -5.83 21.88
N GLY A 22 20.84 -6.67 22.59
CA GLY A 22 20.07 -7.80 22.03
C GLY A 22 18.82 -7.40 21.23
N GLY A 23 18.72 -6.14 20.77
CA GLY A 23 17.59 -5.64 20.00
C GLY A 23 17.78 -5.85 18.49
N ASP A 24 16.68 -5.94 17.75
CA ASP A 24 16.75 -5.93 16.28
C ASP A 24 17.29 -4.58 15.76
N PRO A 25 18.04 -4.55 14.64
CA PRO A 25 18.62 -3.33 14.10
C PRO A 25 17.59 -2.21 13.88
N THR A 26 17.99 -0.97 14.14
CA THR A 26 17.13 0.20 13.94
C THR A 26 17.67 1.05 12.79
N LEU A 27 16.80 1.36 11.83
CA LEU A 27 17.06 2.27 10.73
C LEU A 27 16.47 3.64 11.06
N PHE A 28 17.30 4.67 11.05
CA PHE A 28 16.92 6.05 11.32
C PHE A 28 16.88 6.85 10.01
N PHE A 29 15.80 7.60 9.83
CA PHE A 29 15.64 8.50 8.70
C PHE A 29 15.14 9.86 9.18
N GLU A 30 15.69 10.92 8.61
CA GLU A 30 15.17 12.27 8.75
C GLU A 30 14.65 12.73 7.39
N TRP A 31 13.37 13.10 7.34
CA TRP A 31 12.68 13.49 6.13
C TRP A 31 12.23 14.93 6.22
N ASN A 32 12.86 15.79 5.40
CA ASN A 32 12.41 17.14 5.15
C ASN A 32 11.43 17.12 3.98
N VAL A 33 10.15 17.37 4.28
CA VAL A 33 9.07 17.40 3.29
C VAL A 33 8.87 18.84 2.85
N THR A 34 9.16 19.13 1.58
CA THR A 34 9.10 20.49 1.02
C THR A 34 8.32 20.50 -0.29
N TYR A 35 7.82 21.67 -0.69
CA TYR A 35 7.47 21.88 -2.09
C TYR A 35 8.75 22.05 -2.93
N GLY A 36 8.67 21.63 -4.18
CA GLY A 36 9.68 21.89 -5.20
C GLY A 36 9.10 21.75 -6.61
N THR A 37 9.92 22.00 -7.62
CA THR A 37 9.50 21.82 -9.02
C THR A 37 9.76 20.39 -9.48
N ILE A 38 8.72 19.72 -9.97
CA ILE A 38 8.81 18.40 -10.63
C ILE A 38 8.26 18.51 -12.05
N ALA A 39 8.73 17.65 -12.96
CA ALA A 39 8.23 17.62 -14.34
C ALA A 39 8.12 16.18 -14.89
N PRO A 40 7.25 15.32 -14.32
CA PRO A 40 7.21 13.90 -14.71
C PRO A 40 6.86 13.66 -16.17
N LEU A 41 6.07 14.57 -16.75
CA LEU A 41 5.66 14.56 -18.17
C LEU A 41 6.34 15.69 -18.98
N GLY A 42 7.45 16.25 -18.47
CA GLY A 42 8.13 17.39 -19.08
C GLY A 42 7.47 18.76 -18.85
N VAL A 43 6.33 18.81 -18.16
CA VAL A 43 5.65 20.06 -17.75
C VAL A 43 5.98 20.37 -16.29
N PRO A 44 6.65 21.50 -15.98
CA PRO A 44 6.94 21.88 -14.60
C PRO A 44 5.68 22.14 -13.77
N VAL A 45 5.59 21.52 -12.59
CA VAL A 45 4.51 21.73 -11.61
C VAL A 45 5.06 21.77 -10.19
N LYS A 46 4.32 22.37 -9.25
CA LYS A 46 4.62 22.33 -7.81
C LYS A 46 4.37 20.91 -7.28
N GLY A 47 5.45 20.19 -6.97
CA GLY A 47 5.49 18.84 -6.41
C GLY A 47 5.89 18.80 -4.94
N ILE A 48 5.65 17.66 -4.30
CA ILE A 48 6.13 17.38 -2.94
C ILE A 48 7.38 16.51 -3.03
N LEU A 49 8.47 17.01 -2.45
CA LEU A 49 9.77 16.36 -2.38
C LEU A 49 10.02 15.84 -0.95
N ILE A 50 10.76 14.75 -0.84
CA ILE A 50 11.33 14.29 0.42
C ILE A 50 12.84 14.37 0.29
N ASN A 51 13.49 15.17 1.14
CA ASN A 51 14.93 15.45 1.06
C ASN A 51 15.38 15.91 -0.34
N GLY A 52 14.56 16.75 -0.99
CA GLY A 52 14.82 17.26 -2.33
C GLY A 52 14.64 16.24 -3.47
N GLN A 53 14.12 15.04 -3.19
CA GLN A 53 13.97 13.96 -4.17
C GLN A 53 12.51 13.77 -4.60
N PHE A 54 12.33 13.48 -5.90
CA PHE A 54 11.10 12.96 -6.47
C PHE A 54 11.42 11.86 -7.51
N PRO A 55 10.85 10.65 -7.41
CA PRO A 55 10.12 10.13 -6.24
C PRO A 55 10.95 10.20 -4.95
N GLY A 56 10.30 10.02 -3.80
CA GLY A 56 10.97 10.03 -2.51
C GLY A 56 12.00 8.88 -2.35
N PRO A 57 12.90 8.98 -1.36
CA PRO A 57 13.97 8.02 -1.14
C PRO A 57 13.43 6.61 -0.83
N ASN A 58 14.08 5.57 -1.35
CA ASN A 58 13.69 4.20 -1.01
C ASN A 58 14.08 3.87 0.44
N ILE A 59 13.14 3.32 1.20
CA ILE A 59 13.43 2.68 2.48
C ILE A 59 13.89 1.26 2.17
N ASN A 60 15.16 0.95 2.45
CA ASN A 60 15.72 -0.40 2.30
C ASN A 60 15.84 -1.05 3.68
N SER A 61 14.89 -1.92 4.01
CA SER A 61 14.81 -2.61 5.29
C SER A 61 15.00 -4.12 5.13
N THR A 62 15.22 -4.80 6.24
CA THR A 62 15.26 -6.26 6.37
C THR A 62 14.22 -6.67 7.40
N THR A 63 13.63 -7.85 7.24
CA THR A 63 12.67 -8.41 8.20
C THR A 63 13.17 -8.28 9.65
N ASN A 64 12.25 -7.89 10.54
CA ASN A 64 12.41 -7.52 11.95
C ASN A 64 13.15 -6.21 12.24
N ASN A 65 13.68 -5.47 11.27
CA ASN A 65 14.24 -4.16 11.58
C ASN A 65 13.19 -3.23 12.19
N ASN A 66 13.65 -2.38 13.11
CA ASN A 66 12.92 -1.22 13.58
C ASN A 66 13.17 -0.06 12.61
N ILE A 67 12.14 0.70 12.31
CA ILE A 67 12.18 1.86 11.42
C ILE A 67 11.72 3.07 12.22
N VAL A 68 12.58 4.09 12.26
CA VAL A 68 12.34 5.36 12.94
C VAL A 68 12.48 6.47 11.92
N ILE A 69 11.38 7.15 11.59
CA ILE A 69 11.34 8.19 10.56
C ILE A 69 10.82 9.47 11.18
N ASN A 70 11.69 10.47 11.30
CA ASN A 70 11.31 11.80 11.74
C ASN A 70 10.92 12.65 10.54
N VAL A 71 9.64 12.97 10.42
CA VAL A 71 9.08 13.72 9.28
C VAL A 71 8.90 15.18 9.69
N PHE A 72 9.71 16.06 9.12
CA PHE A 72 9.57 17.51 9.24
C PHE A 72 8.67 18.03 8.12
N ASN A 73 7.51 18.58 8.49
CA ASN A 73 6.57 19.16 7.55
C ASN A 73 6.94 20.63 7.28
N ASN A 74 7.64 20.89 6.17
CA ASN A 74 7.96 22.24 5.70
C ASN A 74 7.00 22.70 4.58
N LEU A 75 5.83 22.06 4.45
CA LEU A 75 4.73 22.55 3.60
C LEU A 75 3.94 23.63 4.35
N ASP A 76 3.12 24.37 3.62
CA ASP A 76 2.12 25.30 4.16
C ASP A 76 0.77 24.62 4.47
N GLU A 77 0.68 23.30 4.29
CA GLU A 77 -0.50 22.47 4.55
C GLU A 77 -0.19 21.33 5.55
N PRO A 78 -1.17 20.83 6.31
CA PRO A 78 -0.98 19.68 7.18
C PRO A 78 -0.63 18.41 6.40
N PHE A 79 0.26 17.58 6.95
CA PHE A 79 0.84 16.44 6.24
C PHE A 79 0.78 15.15 7.06
N LEU A 80 0.55 14.02 6.39
CA LEU A 80 0.63 12.66 6.92
C LEU A 80 1.13 11.73 5.84
N VAL A 81 1.87 10.71 6.24
CA VAL A 81 2.36 9.62 5.38
C VAL A 81 1.87 8.30 5.94
N THR A 82 1.39 7.43 5.06
CA THR A 82 1.08 6.03 5.38
C THR A 82 2.11 5.09 4.76
N TRP A 83 2.19 3.88 5.31
CA TRP A 83 3.15 2.82 4.94
C TRP A 83 2.37 1.66 4.31
N ASN A 84 1.95 1.84 3.06
CA ASN A 84 1.03 0.93 2.37
C ASN A 84 1.51 -0.53 2.41
N GLY A 85 0.77 -1.36 3.13
CA GLY A 85 1.03 -2.80 3.30
C GLY A 85 1.87 -3.19 4.51
N VAL A 86 2.42 -2.23 5.26
CA VAL A 86 3.03 -2.51 6.56
C VAL A 86 1.93 -2.82 7.56
N GLN A 87 2.04 -3.95 8.26
CA GLN A 87 0.97 -4.45 9.12
C GLN A 87 0.92 -3.75 10.49
N HIS A 88 1.96 -3.00 10.87
CA HIS A 88 2.00 -2.25 12.13
C HIS A 88 1.49 -3.05 13.33
N ARG A 89 1.91 -4.33 13.47
CA ARG A 89 1.36 -5.25 14.48
C ARG A 89 1.31 -4.58 15.85
N LYS A 90 0.10 -4.52 16.42
CA LYS A 90 -0.26 -3.91 17.72
C LYS A 90 -0.17 -2.38 17.79
N ASN A 91 0.04 -1.69 16.67
CA ASN A 91 0.47 -0.29 16.67
C ASN A 91 -0.18 0.56 15.58
N SER A 92 -1.51 0.63 15.59
CA SER A 92 -2.28 1.49 14.66
C SER A 92 -1.92 2.98 14.74
N TRP A 93 -1.25 3.43 15.82
CA TRP A 93 -0.71 4.78 15.97
C TRP A 93 0.34 5.18 14.91
N GLN A 94 0.90 4.20 14.21
CA GLN A 94 1.96 4.41 13.21
C GLN A 94 1.45 4.28 11.77
N ASP A 95 0.15 3.98 11.60
CA ASP A 95 -0.47 3.80 10.28
C ASP A 95 -0.46 5.09 9.45
N GLY A 96 -0.54 6.24 10.13
CA GLY A 96 -0.34 7.55 9.52
C GLY A 96 -1.50 7.98 8.63
N VAL A 97 -2.74 7.66 9.02
CA VAL A 97 -3.98 8.05 8.35
C VAL A 97 -4.83 8.98 9.23
N LEU A 98 -5.76 9.72 8.63
CA LEU A 98 -6.54 10.76 9.34
C LEU A 98 -7.41 10.20 10.48
N GLY A 99 -7.88 8.96 10.36
CA GLY A 99 -8.64 8.30 11.42
C GLY A 99 -7.78 7.81 12.59
N THR A 100 -6.46 7.69 12.45
CA THR A 100 -5.55 7.25 13.53
C THR A 100 -4.66 8.35 14.07
N ASN A 101 -4.31 9.34 13.25
CA ASN A 101 -3.33 10.37 13.58
C ASN A 101 -3.87 11.78 13.28
N CYS A 102 -3.52 12.73 14.14
CA CYS A 102 -3.61 14.15 13.80
C CYS A 102 -2.54 14.49 12.76
N PRO A 103 -2.87 15.22 11.69
CA PRO A 103 -1.86 15.68 10.73
C PRO A 103 -0.76 16.51 11.34
N ILE A 104 0.46 16.34 10.83
CA ILE A 104 1.63 17.13 11.23
C ILE A 104 1.40 18.57 10.75
N PRO A 105 1.29 19.57 11.64
CA PRO A 105 1.09 20.95 11.23
C PRO A 105 2.30 21.51 10.47
N PRO A 106 2.11 22.56 9.66
CA PRO A 106 3.22 23.31 9.06
C PRO A 106 4.29 23.72 10.09
N GLY A 107 5.56 23.52 9.75
CA GLY A 107 6.71 23.86 10.59
C GLY A 107 6.88 22.95 11.82
N LYS A 108 6.12 21.85 11.92
CA LYS A 108 6.24 20.85 12.98
C LYS A 108 6.74 19.53 12.41
N ASN A 109 7.05 18.60 13.32
CA ASN A 109 7.48 17.26 12.97
C ASN A 109 6.72 16.20 13.76
N PHE A 110 6.79 14.97 13.27
CA PHE A 110 6.34 13.78 13.99
C PHE A 110 7.27 12.61 13.64
N THR A 111 7.56 11.79 14.64
CA THR A 111 8.42 10.61 14.47
C THR A 111 7.58 9.34 14.44
N TYR A 112 7.56 8.68 13.28
CA TYR A 112 7.01 7.33 13.14
C TYR A 112 8.02 6.30 13.66
N LYS A 113 7.56 5.34 14.46
CA LYS A 113 8.36 4.26 15.06
C LYS A 113 7.62 2.93 14.95
N PHE A 114 8.05 2.07 14.02
CA PHE A 114 7.43 0.77 13.82
C PHE A 114 8.45 -0.30 13.46
N GLN A 115 8.07 -1.57 13.64
CA GLN A 115 8.89 -2.72 13.26
C GLN A 115 8.21 -3.43 12.08
N VAL A 116 8.99 -3.81 11.06
CA VAL A 116 8.45 -4.56 9.90
C VAL A 116 8.24 -6.04 10.17
N LYS A 117 8.63 -6.52 11.37
CA LYS A 117 8.41 -7.90 11.85
C LYS A 117 8.76 -8.95 10.77
N ASP A 118 7.95 -9.98 10.61
CA ASP A 118 8.13 -11.09 9.69
C ASP A 118 7.86 -10.75 8.21
N GLN A 119 7.46 -9.52 7.90
CA GLN A 119 7.20 -9.09 6.54
C GLN A 119 8.47 -9.11 5.68
N ILE A 120 8.29 -9.46 4.42
CA ILE A 120 9.26 -9.37 3.34
C ILE A 120 8.51 -8.99 2.07
N GLY A 121 9.19 -8.41 1.09
CA GLY A 121 8.59 -8.07 -0.19
C GLY A 121 8.58 -6.57 -0.45
N SER A 122 7.64 -6.14 -1.28
CA SER A 122 7.63 -4.80 -1.87
C SER A 122 6.41 -4.02 -1.40
N TYR A 123 6.68 -2.85 -0.85
CA TYR A 123 5.70 -1.92 -0.30
C TYR A 123 6.00 -0.51 -0.81
N MET A 124 5.15 0.44 -0.44
CA MET A 124 5.35 1.84 -0.75
C MET A 124 4.84 2.71 0.39
N TYR A 125 5.28 3.96 0.40
CA TYR A 125 4.72 4.99 1.26
C TYR A 125 4.22 6.13 0.38
N TYR A 126 3.21 6.84 0.85
CA TYR A 126 2.66 8.01 0.18
C TYR A 126 1.88 8.90 1.15
N PRO A 127 1.67 10.18 0.82
CA PRO A 127 0.91 11.05 1.68
C PRO A 127 -0.59 10.80 1.56
N VAL A 128 -1.30 10.93 2.68
CA VAL A 128 -2.75 10.65 2.76
C VAL A 128 -3.63 11.87 2.99
N THR A 129 -3.01 13.05 2.94
CA THR A 129 -3.68 14.34 3.18
C THR A 129 -4.07 15.00 1.85
N ALA A 130 -5.32 15.47 1.77
CA ALA A 130 -5.86 16.20 0.62
C ALA A 130 -5.57 15.48 -0.72
N MET A 131 -4.96 16.18 -1.67
CA MET A 131 -4.54 15.65 -2.97
C MET A 131 -3.01 15.50 -3.07
N HIS A 132 -2.29 15.43 -1.93
CA HIS A 132 -0.83 15.39 -1.91
C HIS A 132 -0.23 14.23 -2.72
N LYS A 133 -0.85 13.03 -2.68
CA LYS A 133 -0.41 11.85 -3.44
C LYS A 133 -0.27 12.13 -4.94
N ALA A 134 -1.10 13.03 -5.48
CA ALA A 134 -1.11 13.38 -6.91
C ALA A 134 0.14 14.13 -7.40
N VAL A 135 0.95 14.66 -6.48
CA VAL A 135 2.11 15.50 -6.83
C VAL A 135 3.42 15.04 -6.18
N GLY A 136 3.47 13.81 -5.66
CA GLY A 136 4.67 13.24 -5.05
C GLY A 136 4.53 12.92 -3.57
N GLY A 137 5.63 13.04 -2.84
CA GLY A 137 5.75 12.55 -1.47
C GLY A 137 5.66 11.02 -1.32
N PHE A 138 5.66 10.28 -2.43
CA PHE A 138 5.62 8.81 -2.46
C PHE A 138 6.98 8.22 -2.78
N GLY A 139 7.22 6.99 -2.34
CA GLY A 139 8.45 6.25 -2.62
C GLY A 139 8.34 4.77 -2.27
N GLY A 140 9.39 4.00 -2.59
CA GLY A 140 9.43 2.56 -2.33
C GLY A 140 9.81 2.23 -0.90
N LEU A 141 9.22 1.17 -0.35
CA LEU A 141 9.61 0.54 0.91
C LEU A 141 9.89 -0.93 0.63
N ARG A 142 11.15 -1.35 0.75
CA ARG A 142 11.56 -2.73 0.52
C ARG A 142 11.85 -3.40 1.85
N VAL A 143 11.34 -4.60 2.05
CA VAL A 143 11.73 -5.44 3.18
C VAL A 143 12.36 -6.72 2.65
N ASN A 144 13.65 -6.89 2.90
CA ASN A 144 14.42 -8.04 2.44
C ASN A 144 14.35 -9.19 3.44
N SER A 145 14.63 -10.40 2.95
CA SER A 145 14.92 -11.54 3.82
C SER A 145 16.22 -11.29 4.59
N ARG A 146 16.36 -11.89 5.77
CA ARG A 146 17.65 -11.90 6.48
C ARG A 146 18.66 -12.72 5.68
N LEU A 147 19.93 -12.38 5.85
CA LEU A 147 21.04 -13.17 5.33
C LEU A 147 20.87 -14.63 5.78
N LEU A 148 21.14 -15.58 4.89
CA LEU A 148 20.99 -17.03 5.09
C LEU A 148 19.56 -17.58 5.18
N ILE A 149 18.52 -16.72 5.17
CA ILE A 149 17.14 -17.20 5.00
C ILE A 149 16.82 -17.23 3.50
N PRO A 150 16.73 -18.42 2.88
CA PRO A 150 16.55 -18.52 1.44
C PRO A 150 15.19 -17.97 1.01
N VAL A 151 15.19 -17.28 -0.12
CA VAL A 151 13.99 -16.96 -0.91
C VAL A 151 13.85 -17.98 -2.04
N PRO A 152 12.65 -18.20 -2.61
CA PRO A 152 12.41 -19.31 -3.56
C PRO A 152 13.00 -19.06 -4.97
N TYR A 153 14.03 -18.24 -5.10
CA TYR A 153 14.71 -17.91 -6.36
C TYR A 153 16.18 -17.58 -6.08
N ALA A 154 17.03 -17.69 -7.11
CA ALA A 154 18.44 -17.34 -7.02
C ALA A 154 18.62 -15.82 -6.81
N ASP A 155 19.74 -15.43 -6.19
CA ASP A 155 20.05 -14.02 -5.97
C ASP A 155 20.17 -13.28 -7.30
N PRO A 156 19.39 -12.20 -7.50
CA PRO A 156 19.50 -11.37 -8.70
C PRO A 156 20.80 -10.55 -8.66
N ALA A 157 21.28 -10.14 -9.83
CA ALA A 157 22.44 -9.27 -9.97
C ALA A 157 22.20 -7.85 -9.41
N ASP A 158 20.95 -7.39 -9.45
CA ASP A 158 20.51 -6.16 -8.77
C ASP A 158 19.00 -6.21 -8.47
N ASP A 159 18.57 -5.33 -7.57
CA ASP A 159 17.18 -5.17 -7.11
C ASP A 159 16.74 -3.71 -7.34
N TYR A 160 15.84 -3.51 -8.29
CA TYR A 160 15.36 -2.20 -8.72
C TYR A 160 13.94 -1.90 -8.25
N THR A 161 13.67 -0.63 -7.93
CA THR A 161 12.31 -0.13 -7.67
C THR A 161 11.80 0.52 -8.94
N LEU A 162 10.61 0.11 -9.37
CA LEU A 162 9.89 0.70 -10.48
C LEU A 162 8.52 1.21 -9.99
N LEU A 163 8.44 2.50 -9.71
CA LEU A 163 7.19 3.19 -9.38
C LEU A 163 6.54 3.66 -10.67
N VAL A 164 5.38 3.08 -10.98
CA VAL A 164 4.56 3.45 -12.14
C VAL A 164 3.35 4.23 -11.67
N GLY A 165 2.92 5.24 -12.43
CA GLY A 165 1.77 6.03 -12.01
C GLY A 165 1.24 6.92 -13.11
N ASP A 166 -0.06 7.18 -13.06
CA ASP A 166 -0.68 8.25 -13.84
C ASP A 166 -0.40 9.62 -13.22
N PHE A 167 -0.32 10.65 -14.06
CA PHE A 167 0.03 12.01 -13.63
C PHE A 167 -0.89 13.07 -14.22
N PHE A 168 -1.14 14.12 -13.44
CA PHE A 168 -1.98 15.26 -13.81
C PHE A 168 -1.15 16.55 -13.67
N ASN A 169 -0.99 17.30 -14.76
CA ASN A 169 -0.19 18.54 -14.84
C ASN A 169 -0.84 19.74 -14.11
N LYS A 170 -2.01 19.57 -13.49
CA LYS A 170 -2.77 20.64 -12.84
C LYS A 170 -2.29 20.97 -11.42
N GLY A 171 -1.53 20.07 -10.78
CA GLY A 171 -1.11 20.18 -9.38
C GLY A 171 -2.23 19.91 -8.35
N HIS A 172 -1.87 19.58 -7.11
CA HIS A 172 -2.81 19.09 -6.09
C HIS A 172 -3.89 20.10 -5.71
N THR A 173 -3.58 21.40 -5.59
CA THR A 173 -4.56 22.45 -5.24
C THR A 173 -5.66 22.58 -6.31
N SER A 174 -5.29 22.52 -7.59
CA SER A 174 -6.26 22.59 -8.69
C SER A 174 -7.11 21.34 -8.77
N LEU A 175 -6.51 20.16 -8.58
CA LEU A 175 -7.25 18.89 -8.54
C LEU A 175 -8.26 18.88 -7.38
N LYS A 176 -7.84 19.34 -6.20
CA LYS A 176 -8.71 19.51 -5.04
C LYS A 176 -9.91 20.42 -5.37
N LYS A 177 -9.66 21.59 -5.96
CA LYS A 177 -10.72 22.54 -6.38
C LYS A 177 -11.71 21.92 -7.38
N ILE A 178 -11.24 21.08 -8.29
CA ILE A 178 -12.12 20.37 -9.25
C ILE A 178 -13.07 19.42 -8.50
N LEU A 179 -12.55 18.62 -7.57
CA LEU A 179 -13.35 17.69 -6.78
C LEU A 179 -14.33 18.42 -5.85
N ASP A 180 -13.87 19.48 -5.19
CA ASP A 180 -14.69 20.31 -4.30
C ASP A 180 -15.80 21.05 -5.05
N SER A 181 -15.61 21.39 -6.34
CA SER A 181 -16.65 21.94 -7.20
C SER A 181 -17.64 20.90 -7.72
N GLY A 182 -17.58 19.65 -7.24
CA GLY A 182 -18.45 18.55 -7.67
C GLY A 182 -18.15 18.00 -9.08
N ARG A 183 -16.96 18.25 -9.63
CA ARG A 183 -16.50 17.66 -10.90
C ARG A 183 -15.56 16.49 -10.62
N ASN A 184 -15.47 15.55 -11.56
CA ASN A 184 -14.47 14.49 -11.50
C ASN A 184 -13.12 14.98 -12.09
N LEU A 185 -12.02 14.30 -11.79
CA LEU A 185 -10.69 14.67 -12.33
C LEU A 185 -10.55 14.42 -13.84
N GLY A 186 -11.49 13.71 -14.46
CA GLY A 186 -11.36 13.29 -15.85
C GLY A 186 -10.23 12.27 -16.04
N ARG A 187 -9.49 12.42 -17.14
CA ARG A 187 -8.36 11.55 -17.51
C ARG A 187 -7.05 12.19 -17.07
N CYS A 188 -6.05 11.35 -16.79
CA CYS A 188 -4.69 11.82 -16.57
C CYS A 188 -4.12 12.46 -17.85
N ASP A 189 -3.09 13.28 -17.68
CA ASP A 189 -2.34 13.90 -18.77
C ASP A 189 -1.25 12.95 -19.32
N GLY A 190 -0.83 11.96 -18.52
CA GLY A 190 0.25 11.04 -18.87
C GLY A 190 0.43 9.91 -17.86
N VAL A 191 1.41 9.04 -18.16
CA VAL A 191 1.95 8.00 -17.27
C VAL A 191 3.45 8.28 -17.11
N HIS A 192 4.05 7.89 -15.99
CA HIS A 192 5.49 7.97 -15.77
C HIS A 192 6.07 6.67 -15.19
N LEU A 193 7.39 6.49 -15.33
CA LEU A 193 8.18 5.43 -14.72
C LEU A 193 9.26 6.11 -13.85
N ASN A 194 9.19 5.95 -12.52
CA ASN A 194 10.02 6.67 -11.54
C ASN A 194 10.07 8.19 -11.77
N GLY A 195 8.93 8.80 -12.13
CA GLY A 195 8.86 10.24 -12.39
C GLY A 195 9.52 10.69 -13.71
N LYS A 196 9.84 9.76 -14.62
CA LYS A 196 10.43 10.06 -15.94
C LYS A 196 9.60 9.44 -17.06
N VAL A 197 9.74 9.99 -18.26
CA VAL A 197 9.27 9.42 -19.54
C VAL A 197 10.40 9.61 -20.54
N ALA A 198 10.87 8.52 -21.14
CA ALA A 198 11.91 8.57 -22.17
C ALA A 198 11.36 9.18 -23.47
N LYS A 199 12.17 10.00 -24.13
CA LYS A 199 11.84 10.61 -25.43
C LYS A 199 12.11 9.66 -26.60
N GLY A 200 13.00 8.69 -26.42
CA GLY A 200 13.47 7.78 -27.45
C GLY A 200 14.38 8.44 -28.48
N ASP A 201 14.99 9.58 -28.14
CA ASP A 201 15.84 10.37 -29.05
C ASP A 201 17.32 9.97 -29.02
N GLY A 202 17.65 8.92 -28.28
CA GLY A 202 19.02 8.42 -28.08
C GLY A 202 19.84 9.19 -27.05
N LYS A 203 19.28 10.23 -26.41
CA LYS A 203 19.94 11.03 -25.36
C LYS A 203 19.39 10.77 -23.96
N ASP A 204 18.31 10.01 -23.85
CA ASP A 204 17.73 9.65 -22.56
C ASP A 204 18.72 8.83 -21.71
N GLU A 205 18.76 9.16 -20.42
CA GLU A 205 19.43 8.36 -19.42
C GLU A 205 18.71 7.02 -19.21
N PRO A 206 19.44 5.92 -18.98
CA PRO A 206 18.83 4.66 -18.68
C PRO A 206 18.16 4.73 -17.31
N LEU A 207 16.91 4.26 -17.24
CA LEU A 207 16.24 4.03 -15.98
C LEU A 207 16.90 2.88 -15.21
N PHE A 208 17.35 1.85 -15.94
CA PHE A 208 18.04 0.68 -15.41
C PHE A 208 19.18 0.25 -16.33
N THR A 209 20.22 -0.34 -15.74
CA THR A 209 21.34 -0.93 -16.50
C THR A 209 21.41 -2.43 -16.25
N MET A 210 21.66 -3.19 -17.30
CA MET A 210 21.78 -4.66 -17.26
C MET A 210 23.12 -5.14 -17.83
N GLU A 211 23.61 -6.27 -17.35
CA GLU A 211 24.70 -7.04 -17.95
C GLU A 211 24.12 -8.26 -18.65
N ALA A 212 24.58 -8.53 -19.88
CA ALA A 212 24.10 -9.67 -20.66
C ALA A 212 24.24 -10.99 -19.88
N GLY A 213 23.19 -11.81 -19.94
CA GLY A 213 23.09 -13.10 -19.24
C GLY A 213 22.77 -13.01 -17.74
N LYS A 214 22.72 -11.82 -17.13
CA LYS A 214 22.35 -11.66 -15.71
C LYS A 214 20.85 -11.49 -15.52
N THR A 215 20.36 -11.85 -14.34
CA THR A 215 18.94 -11.71 -13.95
C THR A 215 18.78 -10.60 -12.91
N TYR A 216 17.79 -9.75 -13.10
CA TYR A 216 17.51 -8.58 -12.28
C TYR A 216 16.12 -8.68 -11.67
N LYS A 217 15.95 -8.17 -10.44
CA LYS A 217 14.65 -8.07 -9.78
C LYS A 217 14.07 -6.68 -9.95
N TYR A 218 12.83 -6.59 -10.40
CA TYR A 218 12.08 -5.34 -10.53
C TYR A 218 10.87 -5.35 -9.61
N ARG A 219 10.85 -4.43 -8.65
CA ARG A 219 9.75 -4.20 -7.71
C ARG A 219 8.83 -3.11 -8.26
N ILE A 220 7.79 -3.55 -8.95
CA ILE A 220 6.85 -2.73 -9.70
C ILE A 220 5.69 -2.34 -8.78
N CYS A 221 5.56 -1.07 -8.43
CA CYS A 221 4.46 -0.56 -7.61
C CYS A 221 3.68 0.52 -8.34
N ASN A 222 2.35 0.43 -8.34
CA ASN A 222 1.49 1.47 -8.90
C ASN A 222 1.17 2.55 -7.85
N THR A 223 1.93 3.65 -7.90
CA THR A 223 1.79 4.83 -7.04
C THR A 223 0.84 5.89 -7.62
N GLY A 224 0.16 5.58 -8.73
CA GLY A 224 -0.80 6.45 -9.36
C GLY A 224 -1.97 6.82 -8.45
N ILE A 225 -2.83 7.70 -8.94
CA ILE A 225 -4.03 8.14 -8.20
C ILE A 225 -5.32 7.59 -8.77
N LYS A 226 -5.31 7.02 -9.99
CA LYS A 226 -6.57 6.61 -10.63
C LYS A 226 -6.47 5.39 -11.53
N THR A 227 -5.34 5.20 -12.20
CA THR A 227 -5.31 4.37 -13.41
C THR A 227 -4.60 3.04 -13.16
N SER A 228 -5.24 1.93 -13.56
CA SER A 228 -4.55 0.64 -13.66
C SER A 228 -3.58 0.68 -14.83
N LEU A 229 -2.38 0.14 -14.66
CA LEU A 229 -1.31 0.18 -15.66
C LEU A 229 -0.90 -1.22 -16.07
N ASN A 230 -0.65 -1.44 -17.35
CA ASN A 230 -0.04 -2.67 -17.85
C ASN A 230 1.45 -2.44 -18.11
N VAL A 231 2.30 -3.22 -17.44
CA VAL A 231 3.77 -3.11 -17.53
C VAL A 231 4.35 -4.26 -18.38
N ARG A 232 5.29 -3.92 -19.26
CA ARG A 232 6.00 -4.83 -20.20
C ARG A 232 7.48 -4.48 -20.28
N PHE A 233 8.30 -5.47 -20.60
CA PHE A 233 9.71 -5.27 -20.94
C PHE A 233 9.91 -5.69 -22.40
N GLN A 234 10.35 -4.76 -23.26
CA GLN A 234 10.51 -5.01 -24.69
C GLN A 234 11.47 -6.18 -24.93
N GLY A 235 11.00 -7.25 -25.55
CA GLY A 235 11.82 -8.44 -25.85
C GLY A 235 12.17 -9.30 -24.63
N HIS A 236 11.60 -9.06 -23.44
CA HIS A 236 11.92 -9.82 -22.24
C HIS A 236 10.65 -10.32 -21.54
N THR A 237 10.70 -11.55 -21.05
CA THR A 237 9.64 -12.11 -20.20
C THR A 237 9.86 -11.69 -18.73
N MET A 238 8.77 -11.63 -17.97
CA MET A 238 8.78 -11.36 -16.54
C MET A 238 8.41 -12.61 -15.76
N LYS A 239 9.31 -13.13 -14.93
CA LYS A 239 9.00 -14.21 -13.99
C LYS A 239 8.47 -13.62 -12.70
N LEU A 240 7.17 -13.80 -12.40
CA LEU A 240 6.55 -13.28 -11.18
C LEU A 240 7.00 -14.10 -9.96
N VAL A 241 7.62 -13.44 -8.99
CA VAL A 241 8.17 -14.11 -7.79
C VAL A 241 7.58 -13.60 -6.47
N GLU A 242 7.00 -12.41 -6.44
CA GLU A 242 6.38 -11.86 -5.23
C GLU A 242 5.21 -10.91 -5.58
N MET A 243 4.17 -10.93 -4.75
CA MET A 243 3.03 -10.02 -4.79
C MET A 243 2.74 -9.52 -3.38
N GLU A 244 2.89 -8.21 -3.15
CA GLU A 244 2.44 -7.53 -1.92
C GLU A 244 2.88 -8.19 -0.59
N GLY A 245 4.06 -8.79 -0.61
CA GLY A 245 4.74 -9.46 0.50
C GLY A 245 4.71 -10.98 0.46
N SER A 246 4.01 -11.58 -0.51
CA SER A 246 3.85 -13.02 -0.65
C SER A 246 4.62 -13.58 -1.83
N HIS A 247 5.42 -14.63 -1.60
CA HIS A 247 6.04 -15.36 -2.70
C HIS A 247 4.99 -16.19 -3.45
N THR A 248 4.98 -16.06 -4.77
CA THR A 248 4.04 -16.73 -5.66
C THR A 248 4.62 -18.01 -6.23
N MET A 249 3.75 -18.90 -6.73
CA MET A 249 4.15 -19.87 -7.73
C MET A 249 4.70 -19.10 -8.92
N GLN A 250 5.89 -19.47 -9.38
CA GLN A 250 6.64 -18.68 -10.35
C GLN A 250 6.15 -18.98 -11.77
N ASN A 251 5.32 -18.07 -12.29
CA ASN A 251 4.83 -18.08 -13.65
C ASN A 251 5.53 -16.98 -14.46
N ASP A 252 5.69 -17.23 -15.76
CA ASP A 252 6.25 -16.26 -16.70
C ASP A 252 5.12 -15.48 -17.40
N TYR A 253 5.33 -14.18 -17.56
CA TYR A 253 4.36 -13.25 -18.14
C TYR A 253 5.04 -12.31 -19.14
N ASP A 254 4.40 -12.06 -20.27
CA ASP A 254 4.84 -11.02 -21.21
C ASP A 254 4.43 -9.62 -20.75
N SER A 255 3.34 -9.54 -19.97
CA SER A 255 2.84 -8.29 -19.39
C SER A 255 2.09 -8.55 -18.09
N LEU A 256 2.00 -7.52 -17.24
CA LEU A 256 1.24 -7.56 -16.00
C LEU A 256 0.39 -6.31 -15.83
N ASP A 257 -0.90 -6.49 -15.57
CA ASP A 257 -1.75 -5.42 -15.04
C ASP A 257 -1.45 -5.21 -13.55
N VAL A 258 -1.01 -4.01 -13.20
CA VAL A 258 -0.74 -3.55 -11.84
C VAL A 258 -1.77 -2.48 -11.48
N HIS A 259 -2.69 -2.83 -10.59
CA HIS A 259 -3.75 -1.90 -10.16
C HIS A 259 -3.20 -0.90 -9.13
N VAL A 260 -3.85 0.25 -9.00
CA VAL A 260 -3.44 1.31 -8.06
C VAL A 260 -3.32 0.73 -6.66
N GLY A 261 -2.23 0.99 -5.94
CA GLY A 261 -2.01 0.41 -4.61
C GLY A 261 -1.21 -0.90 -4.59
N GLN A 262 -1.08 -1.60 -5.72
CA GLN A 262 -0.43 -2.91 -5.77
C GLN A 262 1.07 -2.83 -6.05
N CYS A 263 1.80 -3.81 -5.52
CA CYS A 263 3.21 -4.04 -5.79
C CYS A 263 3.48 -5.50 -6.19
N PHE A 264 4.24 -5.72 -7.27
CA PHE A 264 4.74 -7.02 -7.70
C PHE A 264 6.27 -7.01 -7.81
N SER A 265 6.93 -8.13 -7.53
CA SER A 265 8.31 -8.34 -7.95
C SER A 265 8.40 -9.35 -9.07
N VAL A 266 9.15 -8.99 -10.12
CA VAL A 266 9.46 -9.88 -11.23
C VAL A 266 10.97 -10.04 -11.39
N LEU A 267 11.40 -11.20 -11.85
CA LEU A 267 12.75 -11.43 -12.34
C LEU A 267 12.76 -11.29 -13.87
N VAL A 268 13.72 -10.52 -14.38
CA VAL A 268 13.93 -10.32 -15.81
C VAL A 268 15.39 -10.62 -16.13
N THR A 269 15.61 -11.55 -17.06
CA THR A 269 16.95 -11.97 -17.48
C THR A 269 17.37 -11.21 -18.72
N ALA A 270 18.56 -10.63 -18.70
CA ALA A 270 19.15 -9.89 -19.81
C ALA A 270 19.63 -10.85 -20.93
N ASN A 271 18.69 -11.56 -21.55
CA ASN A 271 18.94 -12.64 -22.51
C ASN A 271 18.84 -12.20 -23.98
N GLN A 272 18.76 -10.90 -24.23
CA GLN A 272 18.67 -10.34 -25.58
C GLN A 272 20.03 -9.81 -26.05
N GLU A 273 20.15 -9.49 -27.34
CA GLU A 273 21.33 -8.82 -27.90
C GLU A 273 21.70 -7.56 -27.10
N PRO A 274 22.98 -7.30 -26.79
CA PRO A 274 23.37 -6.12 -26.03
C PRO A 274 23.08 -4.79 -26.75
N ARG A 275 21.94 -4.17 -26.40
CA ARG A 275 21.49 -2.84 -26.85
C ARG A 275 20.51 -2.22 -25.84
N ASP A 276 19.97 -1.04 -26.15
CA ASP A 276 18.89 -0.45 -25.36
C ASP A 276 17.55 -1.18 -25.61
N TYR A 277 16.71 -1.24 -24.57
CA TYR A 277 15.35 -1.79 -24.60
C TYR A 277 14.40 -0.86 -23.82
N TYR A 278 13.10 -0.93 -24.09
CA TYR A 278 12.12 -0.20 -23.29
C TYR A 278 11.49 -1.06 -22.19
N VAL A 279 11.37 -0.50 -20.98
CA VAL A 279 10.25 -0.82 -20.09
C VAL A 279 9.08 0.08 -20.49
N VAL A 280 7.90 -0.51 -20.61
CA VAL A 280 6.69 0.17 -21.11
C VAL A 280 5.59 0.05 -20.07
N ALA A 281 4.93 1.17 -19.76
CA ALA A 281 3.70 1.19 -18.98
C ALA A 281 2.61 1.89 -19.79
N SER A 282 1.42 1.29 -19.89
CA SER A 282 0.28 1.97 -20.50
C SER A 282 -1.03 1.76 -19.76
N THR A 283 -1.93 2.73 -19.88
CA THR A 283 -3.20 2.75 -19.16
C THR A 283 -4.12 1.63 -19.58
N ARG A 284 -4.74 0.96 -18.61
CA ARG A 284 -5.82 -0.02 -18.81
C ARG A 284 -7.17 0.58 -18.44
N PHE A 285 -8.21 0.06 -19.07
CA PHE A 285 -9.62 0.40 -18.79
C PHE A 285 -9.96 1.88 -19.00
N THR A 286 -9.22 2.54 -19.89
CA THR A 286 -9.47 3.90 -20.35
C THR A 286 -9.92 3.89 -21.81
N LYS A 287 -10.69 4.90 -22.24
CA LYS A 287 -11.14 5.00 -23.65
C LYS A 287 -9.98 5.27 -24.63
N ARG A 288 -8.86 5.80 -24.14
CA ARG A 288 -7.66 6.12 -24.92
C ARG A 288 -6.48 5.61 -24.12
N GLU A 289 -5.65 4.82 -24.77
CA GLU A 289 -4.39 4.37 -24.20
C GLU A 289 -3.42 5.55 -24.09
N VAL A 290 -2.79 5.68 -22.93
CA VAL A 290 -1.67 6.59 -22.70
C VAL A 290 -0.48 5.74 -22.29
N THR A 291 0.65 5.93 -22.95
CA THR A 291 1.85 5.08 -22.83
C THR A 291 3.06 5.89 -22.40
N ALA A 292 3.88 5.31 -21.54
CA ALA A 292 5.17 5.83 -21.14
C ALA A 292 6.24 4.75 -21.31
N THR A 293 7.43 5.18 -21.68
CA THR A 293 8.61 4.31 -21.83
C THR A 293 9.73 4.77 -20.92
N GLY A 294 10.58 3.83 -20.53
CA GLY A 294 11.83 4.06 -19.82
C GLY A 294 12.91 3.18 -20.44
N ILE A 295 14.15 3.67 -20.48
CA ILE A 295 15.25 2.93 -21.11
C ILE A 295 15.87 1.94 -20.13
N ILE A 296 16.05 0.71 -20.61
CA ILE A 296 16.93 -0.30 -20.02
C ILE A 296 18.15 -0.40 -20.94
N ARG A 297 19.34 -0.15 -20.40
CA ARG A 297 20.58 -0.18 -21.17
C ARG A 297 21.40 -1.40 -20.82
N TYR A 298 21.75 -2.20 -21.82
CA TYR A 298 22.76 -3.25 -21.65
C TYR A 298 24.16 -2.62 -21.59
N LYS A 299 24.97 -3.02 -20.62
CA LYS A 299 26.38 -2.61 -20.54
C LYS A 299 27.10 -3.05 -21.81
N ASN A 300 27.91 -2.14 -22.36
CA ASN A 300 28.61 -2.31 -23.64
C ASN A 300 27.69 -2.54 -24.85
N GLY A 301 26.38 -2.39 -24.68
CA GLY A 301 25.43 -2.52 -25.77
C GLY A 301 25.53 -1.36 -26.75
N LYS A 302 25.33 -1.66 -28.04
CA LYS A 302 25.34 -0.66 -29.11
C LYS A 302 24.01 -0.70 -29.84
N GLY A 303 23.32 0.43 -29.88
CA GLY A 303 22.07 0.58 -30.61
C GLY A 303 20.89 0.96 -29.72
N ALA A 304 19.93 1.63 -30.33
CA ALA A 304 18.71 2.06 -29.68
C ALA A 304 17.72 0.90 -29.50
N ALA A 305 16.78 1.10 -28.58
CA ALA A 305 15.59 0.27 -28.45
C ALA A 305 14.78 0.28 -29.74
N SER A 306 14.08 -0.82 -30.02
CA SER A 306 13.17 -0.87 -31.18
C SER A 306 12.05 0.14 -30.98
N SER A 307 11.62 0.83 -32.05
CA SER A 307 10.45 1.71 -32.01
C SER A 307 9.14 0.93 -31.88
N GLU A 308 9.14 -0.38 -32.18
CA GLU A 308 7.98 -1.24 -32.01
C GLU A 308 7.82 -1.66 -30.54
N LEU A 309 6.75 -1.17 -29.91
CA LEU A 309 6.44 -1.46 -28.52
C LEU A 309 5.52 -2.68 -28.41
N PRO A 310 5.70 -3.55 -27.39
CA PRO A 310 4.76 -4.63 -27.13
C PRO A 310 3.36 -4.06 -26.81
N PRO A 311 2.29 -4.48 -27.50
CA PRO A 311 0.95 -3.95 -27.27
C PRO A 311 0.39 -4.40 -25.91
N PRO A 312 -0.52 -3.63 -25.27
CA PRO A 312 -1.13 -4.09 -24.04
C PRO A 312 -2.24 -5.10 -24.36
N PRO A 313 -2.62 -5.93 -23.39
CA PRO A 313 -3.80 -6.75 -23.53
C PRO A 313 -5.08 -5.90 -23.59
N VAL A 314 -6.10 -6.43 -24.27
CA VAL A 314 -7.38 -5.76 -24.47
C VAL A 314 -8.44 -6.29 -23.50
N GLY A 315 -9.27 -5.38 -22.97
CA GLY A 315 -10.43 -5.73 -22.14
C GLY A 315 -10.09 -6.11 -20.70
N TRP A 316 -11.09 -6.09 -19.82
CA TRP A 316 -10.92 -6.46 -18.41
C TRP A 316 -10.91 -7.97 -18.17
N ALA A 317 -11.51 -8.76 -19.07
CA ALA A 317 -11.53 -10.22 -18.97
C ALA A 317 -10.11 -10.84 -18.95
N TRP A 318 -9.17 -10.27 -19.72
CA TRP A 318 -7.76 -10.66 -19.68
C TRP A 318 -7.17 -10.46 -18.27
N SER A 319 -7.48 -9.33 -17.64
CA SER A 319 -7.01 -8.97 -16.29
C SER A 319 -7.63 -9.87 -15.20
N LEU A 320 -8.90 -10.22 -15.37
CA LEU A 320 -9.56 -11.22 -14.51
C LEU A 320 -8.89 -12.60 -14.65
N ASN A 321 -8.54 -13.01 -15.87
CA ASN A 321 -7.81 -14.26 -16.09
C ASN A 321 -6.40 -14.20 -15.48
N GLN A 322 -5.70 -13.06 -15.57
CA GLN A 322 -4.44 -12.86 -14.86
C GLN A 322 -4.60 -13.13 -13.36
N PHE A 323 -5.62 -12.56 -12.71
CA PHE A 323 -5.90 -12.83 -11.29
C PHE A 323 -6.05 -14.34 -11.00
N ARG A 324 -6.74 -15.08 -11.87
CA ARG A 324 -6.94 -16.53 -11.72
C ARG A 324 -5.65 -17.35 -11.86
N THR A 325 -4.63 -16.81 -12.50
CA THR A 325 -3.31 -17.48 -12.60
C THR A 325 -2.45 -17.33 -11.34
N PHE A 326 -2.78 -16.38 -10.45
CA PHE A 326 -1.98 -16.13 -9.26
C PHE A 326 -2.22 -17.20 -8.20
N ARG A 327 -1.14 -17.85 -7.78
CA ARG A 327 -1.14 -18.91 -6.77
C ARG A 327 -0.04 -18.64 -5.76
N TRP A 328 -0.34 -18.87 -4.48
CA TRP A 328 0.62 -18.70 -3.40
C TRP A 328 1.57 -19.90 -3.36
N ASN A 329 2.88 -19.65 -3.18
CA ASN A 329 3.83 -20.76 -3.06
C ASN A 329 3.84 -21.29 -1.62
N LEU A 330 3.09 -22.36 -1.37
CA LEU A 330 2.90 -22.93 -0.03
C LEU A 330 4.15 -23.62 0.55
N THR A 331 5.25 -23.76 -0.21
CA THR A 331 6.51 -24.34 0.31
C THR A 331 7.58 -23.29 0.59
N SER A 332 7.32 -22.02 0.25
CA SER A 332 8.26 -20.93 0.47
C SER A 332 8.38 -20.56 1.95
N ASN A 333 9.57 -20.09 2.34
CA ASN A 333 9.90 -19.65 3.70
C ASN A 333 9.74 -20.75 4.78
N ALA A 334 9.84 -22.03 4.43
CA ALA A 334 9.67 -23.19 5.35
C ALA A 334 10.52 -23.12 6.63
N ALA A 335 11.69 -22.46 6.59
CA ALA A 335 12.59 -22.30 7.73
C ALA A 335 12.17 -21.20 8.73
N ARG A 336 11.01 -20.55 8.54
CA ARG A 336 10.51 -19.48 9.43
C ARG A 336 9.43 -20.00 10.38
N PRO A 337 9.20 -19.35 11.54
CA PRO A 337 8.14 -19.75 12.48
C PRO A 337 6.74 -19.83 11.88
N ASN A 338 6.42 -18.94 10.91
CA ASN A 338 5.16 -18.92 10.17
C ASN A 338 5.45 -19.06 8.65
N PRO A 339 5.71 -20.28 8.16
CA PRO A 339 5.97 -20.49 6.74
C PRO A 339 4.72 -20.24 5.91
N GLN A 340 4.86 -19.91 4.62
CA GLN A 340 3.69 -19.78 3.74
C GLN A 340 2.91 -21.09 3.72
N GLY A 341 1.58 -21.03 3.70
CA GLY A 341 0.72 -22.22 3.73
C GLY A 341 0.53 -22.91 5.08
N SER A 342 1.20 -22.47 6.16
CA SER A 342 0.91 -22.95 7.53
C SER A 342 -0.51 -22.59 8.01
N TYR A 343 -1.02 -21.45 7.55
CA TYR A 343 -2.34 -20.96 7.91
C TYR A 343 -3.41 -21.48 6.94
N LYS A 344 -4.16 -22.49 7.36
CA LYS A 344 -5.21 -23.17 6.56
C LYS A 344 -6.53 -22.41 6.57
N TYR A 345 -6.52 -21.19 6.03
CA TYR A 345 -7.67 -20.28 6.01
C TYR A 345 -8.94 -20.91 5.41
N GLY A 346 -8.80 -21.81 4.43
CA GLY A 346 -9.93 -22.49 3.79
C GLY A 346 -10.68 -23.49 4.66
N SER A 347 -10.13 -23.87 5.81
CA SER A 347 -10.76 -24.80 6.76
C SER A 347 -11.39 -24.10 7.97
N ILE A 348 -11.36 -22.77 8.02
CA ILE A 348 -11.86 -21.98 9.14
C ILE A 348 -13.28 -21.52 8.82
N ASN A 349 -14.21 -21.73 9.74
CA ASN A 349 -15.59 -21.28 9.57
C ASN A 349 -15.65 -19.75 9.57
N ILE A 350 -16.33 -19.19 8.57
CA ILE A 350 -16.61 -17.76 8.47
C ILE A 350 -17.59 -17.38 9.59
N THR A 351 -17.21 -16.43 10.45
CA THR A 351 -18.04 -16.00 11.59
C THR A 351 -18.85 -14.74 11.29
N ARG A 352 -18.44 -13.94 10.30
CA ARG A 352 -19.15 -12.75 9.82
C ARG A 352 -18.89 -12.56 8.33
N THR A 353 -19.92 -12.20 7.59
CA THR A 353 -19.82 -11.85 6.17
C THR A 353 -20.26 -10.40 6.00
N ILE A 354 -19.40 -9.59 5.37
CA ILE A 354 -19.65 -8.16 5.13
C ILE A 354 -19.61 -7.94 3.62
N ARG A 355 -20.71 -7.48 3.05
CA ARG A 355 -20.85 -7.10 1.65
C ARG A 355 -20.80 -5.58 1.54
N LEU A 356 -19.81 -5.05 0.82
CA LEU A 356 -19.57 -3.63 0.63
C LEU A 356 -19.82 -3.26 -0.83
N ALA A 357 -20.98 -2.67 -1.10
CA ALA A 357 -21.34 -2.18 -2.43
C ALA A 357 -20.96 -0.71 -2.60
N ASN A 358 -20.18 -0.41 -3.65
CA ASN A 358 -19.85 0.98 -3.97
C ASN A 358 -20.96 1.70 -4.73
N THR A 359 -21.14 2.97 -4.38
CA THR A 359 -22.03 3.88 -5.11
C THR A 359 -21.40 5.25 -5.28
N ALA A 360 -21.83 5.94 -6.34
CA ALA A 360 -21.40 7.30 -6.67
C ALA A 360 -22.65 8.16 -6.84
N GLN A 361 -22.78 9.21 -6.03
CA GLN A 361 -23.97 10.06 -6.02
C GLN A 361 -23.60 11.52 -5.73
N ARG A 362 -24.44 12.46 -6.16
CA ARG A 362 -24.32 13.87 -5.74
C ARG A 362 -25.06 14.09 -4.43
N VAL A 363 -24.37 14.65 -3.45
CA VAL A 363 -24.94 15.14 -2.18
C VAL A 363 -24.62 16.63 -2.11
N ASP A 364 -25.66 17.47 -2.05
CA ASP A 364 -25.56 18.94 -2.02
C ASP A 364 -24.66 19.50 -3.15
N GLY A 365 -24.84 18.97 -4.37
CA GLY A 365 -24.07 19.38 -5.56
C GLY A 365 -22.66 18.77 -5.67
N LYS A 366 -22.09 18.24 -4.59
CA LYS A 366 -20.77 17.60 -4.58
C LYS A 366 -20.87 16.10 -4.91
N LEU A 367 -19.99 15.61 -5.78
CA LEU A 367 -19.88 14.16 -6.04
C LEU A 367 -19.32 13.47 -4.79
N ARG A 368 -19.95 12.36 -4.39
CA ARG A 368 -19.58 11.53 -3.25
C ARG A 368 -19.51 10.09 -3.67
N TYR A 369 -18.58 9.37 -3.07
CA TYR A 369 -18.47 7.92 -3.21
C TYR A 369 -18.73 7.29 -1.86
N ALA A 370 -19.52 6.23 -1.86
CA ALA A 370 -20.06 5.61 -0.66
C ALA A 370 -19.82 4.10 -0.66
N LEU A 371 -19.85 3.53 0.53
CA LEU A 371 -19.95 2.10 0.78
C LEU A 371 -21.27 1.87 1.53
N ASN A 372 -22.14 1.00 0.99
CA ASN A 372 -23.45 0.69 1.58
C ASN A 372 -24.30 1.94 1.94
N GLY A 373 -24.26 2.96 1.08
CA GLY A 373 -25.13 4.14 1.19
C GLY A 373 -24.58 5.25 2.09
N VAL A 374 -23.38 5.08 2.64
CA VAL A 374 -22.71 6.11 3.45
C VAL A 374 -21.39 6.49 2.81
N SER A 375 -21.20 7.79 2.60
CA SER A 375 -19.94 8.37 2.16
C SER A 375 -19.21 8.92 3.38
N TYR A 376 -17.97 8.47 3.56
CA TYR A 376 -17.17 8.79 4.73
C TYR A 376 -16.83 10.28 4.80
N VAL A 377 -16.94 10.84 6.01
CA VAL A 377 -16.43 12.18 6.32
C VAL A 377 -15.47 12.11 7.49
N GLU A 378 -14.30 12.75 7.31
CA GLU A 378 -13.27 12.81 8.35
C GLU A 378 -13.75 13.68 9.52
N PRO A 379 -13.81 13.14 10.75
CA PRO A 379 -14.07 13.96 11.93
C PRO A 379 -12.86 14.85 12.25
N THR A 380 -13.08 15.92 13.02
CA THR A 380 -11.99 16.80 13.50
C THR A 380 -11.08 16.13 14.52
N THR A 381 -11.56 15.06 15.16
CA THR A 381 -10.83 14.24 16.14
C THR A 381 -10.62 12.86 15.53
N PRO A 382 -9.38 12.37 15.34
CA PRO A 382 -9.11 11.03 14.84
C PRO A 382 -9.86 9.97 15.63
N LEU A 383 -10.45 9.01 14.91
CA LEU A 383 -11.26 7.92 15.47
C LEU A 383 -10.52 7.15 16.57
N LYS A 384 -9.23 6.83 16.35
CA LYS A 384 -8.42 6.12 17.34
C LYS A 384 -8.19 6.94 18.61
N LEU A 385 -7.99 8.26 18.48
CA LEU A 385 -7.89 9.14 19.64
C LEU A 385 -9.21 9.22 20.38
N ALA A 386 -10.33 9.35 19.67
CA ALA A 386 -11.66 9.38 20.29
C ALA A 386 -11.95 8.10 21.10
N GLU A 387 -11.59 6.94 20.55
CA GLU A 387 -11.69 5.63 21.22
C GLU A 387 -10.79 5.55 22.46
N TYR A 388 -9.51 5.92 22.34
CA TYR A 388 -8.56 5.85 23.45
C TYR A 388 -8.88 6.81 24.60
N TYR A 389 -9.43 7.99 24.30
CA TYR A 389 -9.85 8.99 25.29
C TYR A 389 -11.26 8.76 25.84
N GLY A 390 -11.99 7.75 25.37
CA GLY A 390 -13.34 7.44 25.86
C GLY A 390 -14.38 8.49 25.50
N VAL A 391 -14.23 9.16 24.35
CA VAL A 391 -15.13 10.22 23.87
C VAL A 391 -15.81 9.84 22.54
N VAL A 392 -15.94 8.54 22.26
CA VAL A 392 -16.50 7.97 21.02
C VAL A 392 -17.85 8.61 20.66
N ASP A 393 -18.77 8.70 21.62
CA ASP A 393 -20.14 9.19 21.39
C ASP A 393 -20.22 10.65 20.92
N LYS A 394 -19.13 11.41 21.07
CA LYS A 394 -19.01 12.81 20.59
C LYS A 394 -18.43 12.91 19.18
N VAL A 395 -17.88 11.82 18.63
CA VAL A 395 -17.09 11.83 17.39
C VAL A 395 -17.70 10.91 16.33
N PHE A 396 -18.08 9.69 16.68
CA PHE A 396 -18.64 8.72 15.73
C PHE A 396 -19.56 7.71 16.41
N LYS A 397 -20.26 6.93 15.61
CA LYS A 397 -21.03 5.75 16.05
C LYS A 397 -20.48 4.52 15.34
N TYR A 398 -20.49 3.38 16.04
CA TYR A 398 -20.16 2.11 15.40
C TYR A 398 -21.30 1.66 14.46
N ASP A 399 -20.92 0.90 13.45
CA ASP A 399 -21.81 0.16 12.54
C ASP A 399 -22.89 1.05 11.91
N THR A 400 -22.48 2.24 11.46
CA THR A 400 -23.35 3.18 10.70
C THR A 400 -23.76 2.64 9.33
N ILE A 401 -23.11 1.57 8.87
CA ILE A 401 -23.52 0.79 7.71
C ILE A 401 -23.82 -0.65 8.12
N PRO A 402 -24.84 -1.29 7.52
CA PRO A 402 -25.09 -2.71 7.69
C PRO A 402 -24.02 -3.56 6.97
N ASP A 403 -23.90 -4.82 7.42
CA ASP A 403 -23.11 -5.85 6.75
C ASP A 403 -23.64 -6.20 5.35
N GLU A 404 -24.93 -5.97 5.10
CA GLU A 404 -25.59 -6.22 3.82
C GLU A 404 -25.94 -4.91 3.13
N PRO A 405 -25.61 -4.71 1.83
CA PRO A 405 -25.97 -3.51 1.10
C PRO A 405 -27.49 -3.25 1.17
N PRO A 406 -27.92 -2.00 1.45
CA PRO A 406 -29.33 -1.63 1.40
C PRO A 406 -29.95 -1.97 0.03
N SER A 407 -31.23 -2.35 0.03
CA SER A 407 -31.98 -2.60 -1.21
C SER A 407 -32.02 -1.38 -2.13
N ASP A 408 -32.14 -0.19 -1.53
CA ASP A 408 -31.90 1.09 -2.18
C ASP A 408 -30.57 1.70 -1.67
N ASN A 409 -29.52 1.55 -2.48
CA ASN A 409 -28.21 2.12 -2.23
C ASN A 409 -27.99 3.46 -2.99
N THR A 410 -29.04 4.03 -3.58
CA THR A 410 -28.94 5.27 -4.38
C THR A 410 -28.93 6.53 -3.51
N LYS A 411 -29.53 6.47 -2.32
CA LYS A 411 -29.50 7.55 -1.35
C LYS A 411 -28.22 7.48 -0.53
N VAL A 412 -27.34 8.47 -0.73
CA VAL A 412 -26.08 8.58 0.00
C VAL A 412 -26.22 9.57 1.17
N THR A 413 -25.80 9.13 2.35
CA THR A 413 -25.66 9.97 3.56
C THR A 413 -24.18 10.19 3.89
N LEU A 414 -23.88 11.18 4.73
CA LEU A 414 -22.51 11.52 5.14
C LEU A 414 -22.32 11.22 6.62
N ALA A 415 -21.36 10.36 6.96
CA ALA A 415 -20.97 10.08 8.34
C ALA A 415 -19.58 9.45 8.40
N PRO A 416 -18.86 9.52 9.54
CA PRO A 416 -17.79 8.58 9.80
C PRO A 416 -18.33 7.14 9.74
N ILE A 417 -17.52 6.22 9.23
CA ILE A 417 -17.86 4.79 9.13
C ILE A 417 -16.84 4.00 9.92
N VAL A 418 -17.27 3.39 11.02
CA VAL A 418 -16.44 2.54 11.88
C VAL A 418 -17.16 1.22 12.14
N LEU A 419 -16.63 0.14 11.58
CA LEU A 419 -17.10 -1.21 11.83
C LEU A 419 -16.58 -1.69 13.18
N ASN A 420 -17.46 -2.20 14.03
CA ASN A 420 -17.07 -2.86 15.26
C ASN A 420 -16.66 -4.30 14.96
N MET A 421 -15.37 -4.60 15.04
CA MET A 421 -14.82 -5.90 14.68
C MET A 421 -14.39 -6.66 15.94
N THR A 422 -14.88 -7.89 16.07
CA THR A 422 -14.51 -8.77 17.18
C THR A 422 -13.10 -9.32 16.97
N HIS A 423 -12.22 -9.13 17.96
CA HIS A 423 -10.86 -9.66 17.94
C HIS A 423 -10.84 -11.18 17.66
N ARG A 424 -10.04 -11.58 16.67
CA ARG A 424 -9.85 -12.96 16.17
C ARG A 424 -11.05 -13.61 15.48
N ASN A 425 -12.07 -12.83 15.11
CA ASN A 425 -13.09 -13.34 14.19
C ASN A 425 -12.52 -13.57 12.79
N PHE A 426 -12.96 -14.64 12.14
CA PHE A 426 -12.62 -14.95 10.75
C PHE A 426 -13.73 -14.43 9.85
N VAL A 427 -13.41 -13.40 9.09
CA VAL A 427 -14.38 -12.57 8.39
C VAL A 427 -14.21 -12.73 6.88
N GLU A 428 -15.33 -12.74 6.19
CA GLU A 428 -15.39 -12.62 4.75
C GLU A 428 -15.85 -11.20 4.39
N ILE A 429 -15.09 -10.52 3.53
CA ILE A 429 -15.50 -9.23 2.97
C ILE A 429 -15.67 -9.39 1.47
N ILE A 430 -16.85 -9.06 0.95
CA ILE A 430 -17.17 -9.05 -0.47
C ILE A 430 -17.32 -7.60 -0.91
N PHE A 431 -16.52 -7.20 -1.89
CA PHE A 431 -16.65 -5.91 -2.55
C PHE A 431 -17.52 -6.07 -3.79
N GLU A 432 -18.58 -5.27 -3.92
CA GLU A 432 -19.51 -5.30 -5.05
C GLU A 432 -19.41 -4.01 -5.86
N ASN A 433 -19.07 -4.15 -7.14
CA ASN A 433 -18.93 -3.03 -8.05
C ASN A 433 -19.99 -3.07 -9.14
N HIS A 434 -21.01 -2.23 -8.98
CA HIS A 434 -22.08 -2.03 -9.96
C HIS A 434 -21.75 -0.93 -10.98
N GLU A 435 -20.56 -0.33 -10.90
CA GLU A 435 -20.13 0.71 -11.82
C GLU A 435 -19.35 0.12 -13.02
N THR A 436 -19.23 0.94 -14.07
CA THR A 436 -18.41 0.61 -15.26
C THR A 436 -16.92 0.90 -15.07
N ALA A 437 -16.56 1.57 -13.98
CA ALA A 437 -15.17 1.83 -13.60
C ALA A 437 -14.67 0.76 -12.63
N ILE A 438 -13.40 0.38 -12.77
CA ILE A 438 -12.73 -0.52 -11.81
C ILE A 438 -12.59 0.16 -10.43
N GLN A 439 -12.61 -0.64 -9.36
CA GLN A 439 -12.27 -0.22 -8.01
C GLN A 439 -10.93 -0.82 -7.58
N SER A 440 -10.30 -0.23 -6.57
CA SER A 440 -9.17 -0.83 -5.88
C SER A 440 -9.23 -0.46 -4.41
N TYR A 441 -9.21 -1.47 -3.54
CA TYR A 441 -9.32 -1.32 -2.09
C TYR A 441 -8.08 -1.82 -1.37
N HIS A 442 -7.63 -1.07 -0.38
CA HIS A 442 -6.53 -1.41 0.51
C HIS A 442 -7.01 -1.51 1.96
N LEU A 443 -6.53 -2.52 2.69
CA LEU A 443 -6.76 -2.67 4.13
C LEU A 443 -5.45 -2.49 4.89
N SER A 444 -5.38 -1.43 5.70
CA SER A 444 -4.22 -1.14 6.55
C SER A 444 -4.14 -2.12 7.73
N GLY A 445 -2.92 -2.38 8.20
CA GLY A 445 -2.67 -3.26 9.36
C GLY A 445 -2.82 -4.77 9.11
N TYR A 446 -3.28 -5.16 7.92
CA TYR A 446 -3.59 -6.55 7.60
C TYR A 446 -3.07 -6.98 6.24
N SER A 447 -2.91 -8.29 6.10
CA SER A 447 -2.98 -8.96 4.81
C SER A 447 -4.15 -9.94 4.84
N PHE A 448 -4.76 -10.16 3.70
CA PHE A 448 -5.94 -10.99 3.50
C PHE A 448 -5.74 -11.94 2.33
N PHE A 449 -6.50 -13.03 2.31
CA PHE A 449 -6.52 -13.98 1.20
C PHE A 449 -7.53 -13.51 0.16
N ALA A 450 -7.07 -13.18 -1.05
CA ALA A 450 -7.96 -12.85 -2.16
C ALA A 450 -8.50 -14.13 -2.81
N VAL A 451 -9.66 -14.60 -2.34
CA VAL A 451 -10.14 -15.95 -2.61
C VAL A 451 -11.00 -16.08 -3.87
N GLY A 452 -11.60 -15.00 -4.36
CA GLY A 452 -12.47 -15.09 -5.53
C GLY A 452 -12.79 -13.75 -6.17
N MET A 453 -13.00 -13.79 -7.48
CA MET A 453 -13.51 -12.68 -8.29
C MET A 453 -14.36 -13.25 -9.43
N ASP A 454 -15.52 -12.67 -9.66
CA ASP A 454 -16.37 -13.07 -10.78
C ASP A 454 -17.32 -11.93 -11.20
N VAL A 455 -17.87 -12.07 -12.39
CA VAL A 455 -18.82 -11.11 -12.98
C VAL A 455 -20.18 -11.26 -12.33
N GLY A 456 -20.94 -10.16 -12.31
CA GLY A 456 -22.32 -10.13 -11.85
C GLY A 456 -22.42 -9.89 -10.35
N LYS A 457 -23.56 -10.33 -9.79
CA LYS A 457 -23.85 -10.19 -8.37
C LYS A 457 -23.28 -11.38 -7.59
N TRP A 458 -22.69 -11.12 -6.44
CA TRP A 458 -22.28 -12.18 -5.52
C TRP A 458 -23.51 -12.85 -4.89
N SER A 459 -23.39 -14.16 -4.64
CA SER A 459 -24.34 -14.93 -3.85
C SER A 459 -23.59 -15.99 -3.03
N PRO A 460 -24.16 -16.50 -1.93
CA PRO A 460 -23.51 -17.51 -1.09
C PRO A 460 -22.99 -18.74 -1.86
N GLU A 461 -23.67 -19.15 -2.93
CA GLU A 461 -23.30 -20.30 -3.76
C GLU A 461 -21.96 -20.07 -4.48
N LYS A 462 -21.59 -18.81 -4.74
CA LYS A 462 -20.31 -18.47 -5.40
C LYS A 462 -19.08 -18.86 -4.57
N ARG A 463 -19.23 -19.15 -3.28
CA ARG A 463 -18.15 -19.68 -2.43
C ARG A 463 -17.58 -21.01 -2.94
N MET A 464 -18.34 -21.77 -3.73
CA MET A 464 -17.83 -22.99 -4.39
C MET A 464 -16.65 -22.72 -5.34
N ASN A 465 -16.51 -21.49 -5.82
CA ASN A 465 -15.44 -21.08 -6.73
C ASN A 465 -14.25 -20.43 -6.01
N TYR A 466 -14.26 -20.40 -4.68
CA TYR A 466 -13.19 -19.77 -3.91
C TYR A 466 -11.92 -20.62 -3.97
N ASN A 467 -10.78 -19.96 -4.17
CA ASN A 467 -9.49 -20.56 -3.92
C ASN A 467 -9.23 -20.63 -2.41
N LEU A 468 -9.57 -21.77 -1.81
CA LEU A 468 -9.41 -22.06 -0.39
C LEU A 468 -8.10 -22.78 -0.04
N LEU A 469 -7.20 -22.96 -1.00
CA LEU A 469 -5.94 -23.68 -0.81
C LEU A 469 -4.73 -22.74 -0.80
N ASP A 470 -4.59 -21.92 -1.85
CA ASP A 470 -3.39 -21.12 -2.09
C ASP A 470 -3.69 -19.77 -2.75
N ALA A 471 -4.76 -19.12 -2.31
CA ALA A 471 -4.99 -17.72 -2.58
C ALA A 471 -3.81 -16.89 -2.03
N VAL A 472 -3.33 -15.95 -2.83
CA VAL A 472 -2.20 -15.10 -2.45
C VAL A 472 -2.62 -14.18 -1.30
N SER A 473 -1.87 -14.22 -0.19
CA SER A 473 -2.03 -13.28 0.91
C SER A 473 -1.48 -11.91 0.50
N ARG A 474 -2.30 -10.87 0.61
CA ARG A 474 -1.99 -9.53 0.07
C ARG A 474 -2.76 -8.44 0.81
N HIS A 475 -2.55 -7.17 0.48
CA HIS A 475 -3.19 -6.05 1.18
C HIS A 475 -3.99 -5.10 0.28
N THR A 476 -4.01 -5.34 -1.03
CA THR A 476 -4.81 -4.56 -1.99
C THR A 476 -5.57 -5.49 -2.94
N ILE A 477 -6.83 -5.16 -3.24
CA ILE A 477 -7.68 -5.93 -4.15
C ILE A 477 -8.45 -5.03 -5.11
N GLN A 478 -8.45 -5.37 -6.39
CA GLN A 478 -9.26 -4.70 -7.41
C GLN A 478 -10.65 -5.31 -7.50
N VAL A 479 -11.64 -4.53 -7.96
CA VAL A 479 -12.98 -5.03 -8.30
C VAL A 479 -13.33 -4.57 -9.71
N PHE A 480 -13.47 -5.51 -10.63
CA PHE A 480 -13.75 -5.21 -12.04
C PHE A 480 -15.15 -4.60 -12.24
N PRO A 481 -15.41 -3.95 -13.39
CA PRO A 481 -16.74 -3.43 -13.71
C PRO A 481 -17.83 -4.50 -13.62
N ASN A 482 -18.99 -4.16 -13.05
CA ASN A 482 -20.15 -5.06 -12.92
C ASN A 482 -19.78 -6.45 -12.32
N SER A 483 -18.92 -6.47 -11.32
CA SER A 483 -18.30 -7.68 -10.77
C SER A 483 -18.19 -7.59 -9.25
N TRP A 484 -17.75 -8.68 -8.63
CA TRP A 484 -17.42 -8.73 -7.20
C TRP A 484 -16.02 -9.29 -6.95
N SER A 485 -15.51 -9.06 -5.75
CA SER A 485 -14.25 -9.65 -5.27
C SER A 485 -14.37 -9.99 -3.79
N ALA A 486 -13.90 -11.16 -3.39
CA ALA A 486 -14.02 -11.66 -2.03
C ALA A 486 -12.65 -11.86 -1.38
N ILE A 487 -12.55 -11.45 -0.11
CA ILE A 487 -11.37 -11.65 0.73
C ILE A 487 -11.74 -12.39 2.02
N LEU A 488 -10.81 -13.20 2.52
CA LEU A 488 -10.88 -13.82 3.84
C LEU A 488 -9.73 -13.33 4.71
N LEU A 489 -10.01 -13.03 5.98
CA LEU A 489 -8.99 -12.63 6.95
C LEU A 489 -9.46 -12.85 8.38
N THR A 490 -8.49 -12.95 9.30
CA THR A 490 -8.76 -12.82 10.74
C THR A 490 -8.42 -11.42 11.21
N PHE A 491 -9.33 -10.77 11.94
CA PHE A 491 -9.05 -9.51 12.63
C PHE A 491 -8.27 -9.76 13.92
N ASP A 492 -6.99 -10.13 13.81
CA ASP A 492 -6.08 -10.50 14.92
C ASP A 492 -5.17 -9.36 15.42
N ASN A 493 -5.16 -8.22 14.73
CA ASN A 493 -4.37 -7.04 15.06
C ASN A 493 -5.24 -5.96 15.75
N CYS A 494 -5.22 -5.87 17.08
CA CYS A 494 -6.01 -4.85 17.78
C CYS A 494 -5.57 -3.42 17.41
N GLY A 495 -6.56 -2.54 17.15
CA GLY A 495 -6.33 -1.20 16.67
C GLY A 495 -7.47 -0.65 15.83
N MET A 496 -7.26 0.54 15.27
CA MET A 496 -8.17 1.19 14.33
C MET A 496 -7.52 1.16 12.94
N TRP A 497 -8.15 0.48 11.98
CA TRP A 497 -7.53 0.16 10.69
C TRP A 497 -8.36 0.65 9.53
N ASN A 498 -7.74 1.35 8.58
CA ASN A 498 -8.44 1.94 7.45
C ASN A 498 -8.63 0.92 6.31
N LEU A 499 -9.86 0.79 5.82
CA LEU A 499 -10.19 0.17 4.54
C LEU A 499 -10.56 1.28 3.57
N ARG A 500 -9.74 1.52 2.54
CA ARG A 500 -9.92 2.66 1.63
C ARG A 500 -9.82 2.28 0.17
N SER A 501 -10.41 3.12 -0.67
CA SER A 501 -10.08 3.14 -2.09
C SER A 501 -8.63 3.61 -2.29
N GLU A 502 -7.86 2.92 -3.12
CA GLU A 502 -6.55 3.40 -3.59
C GLU A 502 -6.69 4.38 -4.76
N ILE A 503 -7.88 4.43 -5.37
CA ILE A 503 -8.28 5.45 -6.33
C ILE A 503 -8.54 6.75 -5.56
N TRP A 504 -7.60 7.68 -5.66
CA TRP A 504 -7.45 8.78 -4.71
C TRP A 504 -8.61 9.78 -4.74
N ASP A 505 -9.20 10.04 -5.91
CA ASP A 505 -10.38 10.91 -5.97
C ASP A 505 -11.60 10.30 -5.30
N ARG A 506 -11.74 8.96 -5.33
CA ARG A 506 -12.79 8.25 -4.59
C ARG A 506 -12.52 8.25 -3.09
N HIS A 507 -11.28 8.02 -2.66
CA HIS A 507 -10.87 8.16 -1.27
C HIS A 507 -11.16 9.56 -0.72
N TYR A 508 -10.68 10.61 -1.41
CA TYR A 508 -10.89 12.01 -1.04
C TYR A 508 -12.38 12.37 -0.91
N LEU A 509 -13.23 11.76 -1.73
CA LEU A 509 -14.67 11.99 -1.77
C LEU A 509 -15.49 10.97 -0.96
N GLY A 510 -14.85 10.19 -0.07
CA GLY A 510 -15.50 9.45 1.00
C GLY A 510 -15.58 7.92 0.83
N GLN A 511 -14.92 7.33 -0.16
CA GLN A 511 -14.90 5.87 -0.34
C GLN A 511 -13.86 5.20 0.57
N GLN A 512 -14.15 5.19 1.87
CA GLN A 512 -13.34 4.54 2.89
C GLN A 512 -14.17 4.23 4.13
N LEU A 513 -13.66 3.36 5.00
CA LEU A 513 -14.19 3.09 6.33
C LEU A 513 -13.05 2.68 7.26
N TYR A 514 -13.35 2.52 8.54
CA TYR A 514 -12.40 1.97 9.50
C TYR A 514 -12.97 0.72 10.16
N ALA A 515 -12.11 -0.27 10.40
CA ALA A 515 -12.37 -1.41 11.25
C ALA A 515 -11.72 -1.15 12.62
N SER A 516 -12.54 -1.06 13.67
CA SER A 516 -12.04 -1.03 15.04
C SER A 516 -12.01 -2.44 15.63
N VAL A 517 -10.84 -2.87 16.07
CA VAL A 517 -10.62 -4.13 16.76
C VAL A 517 -10.16 -3.83 18.17
N ILE A 518 -11.10 -3.80 19.10
CA ILE A 518 -10.84 -3.44 20.49
C ILE A 518 -10.09 -4.60 21.19
N SER A 519 -9.03 -4.28 21.94
CA SER A 519 -8.38 -5.26 22.83
C SER A 519 -9.35 -5.66 23.95
N PRO A 520 -9.75 -6.94 24.05
CA PRO A 520 -10.76 -7.38 25.03
C PRO A 520 -10.36 -7.07 26.48
N ASN A 521 -9.06 -7.10 26.77
CA ASN A 521 -8.52 -6.92 28.11
C ASN A 521 -7.78 -5.58 28.30
N ARG A 522 -7.81 -4.68 27.30
CA ARG A 522 -6.97 -3.47 27.24
C ARG A 522 -5.53 -3.76 27.67
N SER A 523 -4.92 -4.76 27.03
CA SER A 523 -3.60 -5.29 27.40
C SER A 523 -2.53 -4.91 26.39
N LEU A 524 -1.33 -4.62 26.90
CA LEU A 524 -0.12 -4.47 26.10
C LEU A 524 0.23 -5.71 25.26
N LYS A 525 -0.37 -6.87 25.53
CA LYS A 525 -0.26 -8.07 24.68
C LYS A 525 -0.90 -7.87 23.32
N ASP A 526 -2.01 -7.16 23.25
CA ASP A 526 -2.83 -7.01 22.03
C ASP A 526 -2.58 -5.68 21.31
N GLU A 527 -2.43 -4.58 22.05
CA GLU A 527 -2.25 -3.24 21.46
C GLU A 527 -1.31 -2.39 22.32
N TYR A 528 -0.47 -1.58 21.67
CA TYR A 528 0.40 -0.65 22.36
C TYR A 528 -0.33 0.59 22.86
N ASN A 529 0.19 1.12 23.96
CA ASN A 529 -0.27 2.40 24.49
C ASN A 529 -0.11 3.53 23.49
N LEU A 530 -0.88 4.59 23.73
CA LEU A 530 -0.68 5.87 23.09
C LEU A 530 0.84 6.21 23.17
N PRO A 531 1.51 6.52 22.04
CA PRO A 531 2.94 6.82 22.06
C PRO A 531 3.23 8.18 22.71
N GLU A 532 4.42 8.33 23.28
CA GLU A 532 4.93 9.64 23.67
C GLU A 532 5.11 10.52 22.42
N GLY A 533 4.84 11.83 22.55
CA GLY A 533 4.95 12.77 21.43
C GLY A 533 3.86 12.64 20.36
N VAL A 534 2.84 11.80 20.57
CA VAL A 534 1.65 11.77 19.71
C VAL A 534 1.01 13.16 19.65
N LEU A 535 0.62 13.57 18.44
CA LEU A 535 -0.13 14.80 18.24
C LEU A 535 -1.60 14.60 18.64
N THR A 536 -2.15 15.54 19.40
CA THR A 536 -3.58 15.59 19.78
C THR A 536 -4.27 16.77 19.11
N CYS A 537 -5.50 16.58 18.66
CA CYS A 537 -6.29 17.57 17.94
C CYS A 537 -7.80 17.32 18.16
N GLY A 538 -8.63 18.28 17.76
CA GLY A 538 -10.08 18.19 17.96
C GLY A 538 -10.45 18.25 19.45
N ILE A 539 -11.46 17.49 19.87
CA ILE A 539 -12.01 17.59 21.23
C ILE A 539 -11.08 17.03 22.32
N VAL A 540 -10.08 16.23 21.94
CA VAL A 540 -9.11 15.66 22.89
C VAL A 540 -7.91 16.58 23.14
N GLN A 541 -7.79 17.68 22.40
CA GLN A 541 -6.71 18.63 22.58
C GLN A 541 -6.79 19.26 23.97
N GLY A 542 -5.72 19.12 24.76
CA GLY A 542 -5.65 19.63 26.13
C GLY A 542 -6.34 18.77 27.19
N MET A 543 -6.95 17.64 26.81
CA MET A 543 -7.44 16.67 27.79
C MET A 543 -6.26 15.95 28.49
N PRO A 544 -6.41 15.56 29.77
CA PRO A 544 -5.44 14.71 30.44
C PRO A 544 -5.24 13.40 29.68
N ARG A 545 -3.99 12.95 29.59
CA ARG A 545 -3.64 11.68 28.95
C ARG A 545 -4.33 10.52 29.70
N PRO A 546 -5.09 9.64 29.01
CA PRO A 546 -5.72 8.49 29.66
C PRO A 546 -4.67 7.53 30.25
N PRO A 547 -5.04 6.77 31.29
CA PRO A 547 -4.16 5.75 31.86
C PRO A 547 -3.71 4.73 30.80
N PRO A 548 -2.44 4.28 30.88
CA PRO A 548 -1.95 3.23 29.99
C PRO A 548 -2.68 1.90 30.23
N PHE A 549 -2.75 1.09 29.18
CA PHE A 549 -3.08 -0.33 29.22
C PHE A 549 -2.16 -1.07 30.19
N SER A 550 -2.72 -2.04 30.90
CA SER A 550 -1.97 -2.90 31.81
C SER A 550 -1.14 -3.93 31.04
N SER A 551 -0.03 -4.35 31.65
CA SER A 551 0.85 -5.41 31.16
C SER A 551 0.19 -6.78 31.15
#